data_AF-A0A5E6NAB9-F1
#
_entry.id   AF-A0A5E6NAB9-F1
#
_cell.length_a   1.000
_cell.length_b   1.000
_cell.length_c   1.000
_cell.angle_alpha   90.00
_cell.angle_beta   90.00
_cell.angle_gamma   90.00
#
_symmetry.space_group_name_H-M   'P 1'
#
loop_
_entity.id
_entity.type
_entity.pdbx_description
1 polymer ?
#
loop_
_entity_poly.entity_id
_entity_poly.type
_entity_poly.pdbx_seq_one_letter_code
_entity_poly.pdbx_strand_id
1 'polypeptide(L)'
;MLLNLPISISNEELSITTNVKFTNQAGDNVVELESFLAQIPANKLVNYLPSQFVGDDVYTWIKQGFLAGTLQDSKLKIKQNLSKSSDAQVQFSSQLKALELKFDADWEPLKKLNASLELDGKRMTVMVHDGKLNDMALNAIKIQIDDISQQELDAKVTGKINTQSERLVEFLKRAPLDESVHEVLNSINLSGKVNGDIRLVALLDERESILDIDLNLKDNRLSVLDDKIVIKGYNSKLAFHHNKITATGSGKIRGKLFDIRINPNNKADDHERIFGVELIDSSSGFKAYITKQLDQSWRGRIESKSVKGNVAVFSK
;
A
#
# COMPACT_ATOMS: atom_id res chain seq x y z
N MET A 1 -37.29 -5.46 -32.84
CA MET A 1 -36.68 -6.78 -33.19
C MET A 1 -35.82 -7.23 -32.03
N LEU A 2 -35.86 -8.51 -31.66
CA LEU A 2 -35.01 -9.11 -30.63
C LEU A 2 -34.31 -10.34 -31.23
N LEU A 3 -32.98 -10.36 -31.20
CA LEU A 3 -32.16 -11.50 -31.61
C LEU A 3 -31.27 -11.89 -30.44
N ASN A 4 -31.24 -13.17 -30.10
CA ASN A 4 -30.42 -13.73 -29.03
C ASN A 4 -29.54 -14.87 -29.58
N LEU A 5 -28.23 -14.78 -29.39
CA LEU A 5 -27.25 -15.68 -29.95
C LEU A 5 -26.34 -16.23 -28.83
N PRO A 6 -26.55 -17.48 -28.39
CA PRO A 6 -25.62 -18.15 -27.50
C PRO A 6 -24.40 -18.67 -28.29
N ILE A 7 -23.22 -18.44 -27.73
CA ILE A 7 -21.91 -18.85 -28.24
C ILE A 7 -21.22 -19.60 -27.11
N SER A 8 -20.57 -20.72 -27.42
CA SER A 8 -19.75 -21.47 -26.45
C SER A 8 -18.44 -21.86 -27.09
N ILE A 9 -17.35 -21.54 -26.42
CA ILE A 9 -15.99 -21.89 -26.85
C ILE A 9 -15.36 -22.67 -25.70
N SER A 10 -14.90 -23.88 -25.99
CA SER A 10 -14.21 -24.71 -24.99
C SER A 10 -13.00 -25.42 -25.59
N ASN A 11 -11.96 -25.54 -24.79
CA ASN A 11 -10.79 -26.39 -25.02
C ASN A 11 -10.32 -26.96 -23.66
N GLU A 12 -9.13 -27.56 -23.61
CA GLU A 12 -8.59 -28.14 -22.37
C GLU A 12 -8.28 -27.09 -21.27
N GLU A 13 -8.07 -25.82 -21.65
CA GLU A 13 -7.60 -24.75 -20.75
C GLU A 13 -8.69 -23.72 -20.40
N LEU A 14 -9.72 -23.58 -21.23
CA LEU A 14 -10.72 -22.50 -21.19
C LEU A 14 -12.10 -23.04 -21.55
N SER A 15 -13.13 -22.62 -20.83
CA SER A 15 -14.53 -22.76 -21.24
C SER A 15 -15.26 -21.45 -21.01
N ILE A 16 -15.66 -20.79 -22.09
CA ILE A 16 -16.39 -19.52 -22.08
C ILE A 16 -17.74 -19.67 -22.77
N THR A 17 -18.78 -19.19 -22.10
CA THR A 17 -20.13 -19.09 -22.67
C THR A 17 -20.48 -17.62 -22.81
N THR A 18 -20.90 -17.21 -23.99
CA THR A 18 -21.27 -15.83 -24.31
C THR A 18 -22.67 -15.79 -24.88
N ASN A 19 -23.50 -14.88 -24.39
CA ASN A 19 -24.81 -14.60 -24.95
C ASN A 19 -24.80 -13.19 -25.54
N VAL A 20 -25.12 -13.06 -26.82
CA VAL A 20 -25.22 -11.77 -27.52
C VAL A 20 -26.68 -11.48 -27.82
N LYS A 21 -27.16 -10.34 -27.34
CA LYS A 21 -28.54 -9.91 -27.51
C LYS A 21 -28.57 -8.59 -28.28
N PHE A 22 -29.27 -8.58 -29.41
CA PHE A 22 -29.56 -7.39 -30.18
C PHE A 22 -31.02 -7.00 -30.00
N THR A 23 -31.25 -5.76 -29.60
CA THR A 23 -32.58 -5.22 -29.38
C THR A 23 -32.75 -3.93 -30.18
N ASN A 24 -33.83 -3.83 -30.95
CA ASN A 24 -34.29 -2.58 -31.53
C ASN A 24 -35.55 -2.14 -30.77
N GLN A 25 -35.45 -1.02 -30.04
CA GLN A 25 -36.51 -0.42 -29.23
C GLN A 25 -36.67 1.06 -29.62
N ALA A 26 -37.82 1.43 -30.19
CA ALA A 26 -38.18 2.82 -30.50
C ALA A 26 -37.11 3.62 -31.30
N GLY A 27 -36.36 2.95 -32.19
CA GLY A 27 -35.30 3.56 -33.01
C GLY A 27 -33.87 3.41 -32.45
N ASP A 28 -33.74 3.01 -31.19
CA ASP A 28 -32.44 2.69 -30.57
C ASP A 28 -32.06 1.23 -30.85
N ASN A 29 -30.90 1.03 -31.49
CA ASN A 29 -30.27 -0.29 -31.69
C ASN A 29 -29.29 -0.54 -30.54
N VAL A 30 -29.57 -1.53 -29.70
CA VAL A 30 -28.74 -1.86 -28.53
C VAL A 30 -28.18 -3.27 -28.69
N VAL A 31 -26.88 -3.42 -28.45
CA VAL A 31 -26.20 -4.70 -28.31
C VAL A 31 -25.80 -4.92 -26.86
N GLU A 32 -26.13 -6.08 -26.32
CA GLU A 32 -25.73 -6.56 -24.99
C GLU A 32 -24.93 -7.86 -25.18
N LEU A 33 -23.73 -7.92 -24.63
CA LEU A 33 -22.88 -9.12 -24.60
C LEU A 33 -22.68 -9.50 -23.14
N GLU A 34 -23.02 -10.74 -22.80
CA GLU A 34 -22.80 -11.30 -21.46
C GLU A 34 -21.97 -12.57 -21.61
N SER A 35 -20.75 -12.57 -21.08
CA SER A 35 -19.84 -13.71 -21.11
C SER A 35 -19.55 -14.21 -19.70
N PHE A 36 -19.46 -15.52 -19.57
CA PHE A 36 -19.07 -16.22 -18.36
C PHE A 36 -17.94 -17.18 -18.65
N LEU A 37 -16.88 -17.10 -17.84
CA LEU A 37 -15.73 -17.97 -17.85
C LEU A 37 -15.58 -18.60 -16.46
N ALA A 38 -15.74 -19.92 -16.40
CA ALA A 38 -15.71 -20.64 -15.13
C ALA A 38 -14.33 -20.57 -14.45
N GLN A 39 -13.27 -20.86 -15.21
CA GLN A 39 -11.91 -20.72 -14.72
C GLN A 39 -10.88 -20.66 -15.86
N ILE A 40 -9.73 -20.05 -15.58
CA ILE A 40 -8.53 -20.09 -16.42
C ILE A 40 -7.26 -20.00 -15.53
N PRO A 41 -6.21 -20.78 -15.81
CA PRO A 41 -4.92 -20.58 -15.16
C PRO A 41 -4.39 -19.16 -15.41
N ALA A 42 -3.94 -18.47 -14.36
CA ALA A 42 -3.54 -17.06 -14.42
C ALA A 42 -2.45 -16.80 -15.47
N ASN A 43 -1.45 -17.69 -15.53
CA ASN A 43 -0.33 -17.62 -16.48
C ASN A 43 -0.71 -17.97 -17.93
N LYS A 44 -1.93 -18.44 -18.18
CA LYS A 44 -2.46 -18.71 -19.53
C LYS A 44 -3.35 -17.59 -20.05
N LEU A 45 -3.72 -16.62 -19.21
CA LEU A 45 -4.64 -15.54 -19.56
C LEU A 45 -4.22 -14.79 -20.84
N VAL A 46 -2.93 -14.51 -20.97
CA VAL A 46 -2.36 -13.77 -22.12
C VAL A 46 -2.46 -14.48 -23.46
N ASN A 47 -2.73 -15.78 -23.48
CA ASN A 47 -2.99 -16.52 -24.72
C ASN A 47 -4.39 -16.22 -25.28
N TYR A 48 -5.29 -15.72 -24.44
CA TYR A 48 -6.70 -15.47 -24.77
C TYR A 48 -7.10 -13.99 -24.60
N LEU A 49 -6.16 -13.12 -24.24
CA LEU A 49 -6.36 -11.68 -24.08
C LEU A 49 -5.52 -10.91 -25.10
N PRO A 50 -6.06 -10.60 -26.29
CA PRO A 50 -5.36 -9.82 -27.30
C PRO A 50 -4.91 -8.45 -26.76
N SER A 51 -3.68 -8.04 -27.07
CA SER A 51 -3.13 -6.76 -26.56
C SER A 51 -3.92 -5.55 -27.04
N GLN A 52 -4.63 -5.64 -28.18
CA GLN A 52 -5.47 -4.54 -28.68
C GLN A 52 -6.63 -4.19 -27.75
N PHE A 53 -7.00 -5.07 -26.81
CA PHE A 53 -8.07 -4.80 -25.85
C PHE A 53 -7.60 -4.15 -24.55
N VAL A 54 -6.31 -4.26 -24.20
CA VAL A 54 -5.78 -3.79 -22.91
C VAL A 54 -4.57 -2.86 -23.02
N GLY A 55 -3.97 -2.74 -24.21
CA GLY A 55 -2.71 -2.05 -24.43
C GLY A 55 -1.49 -2.95 -24.22
N ASP A 56 -0.39 -2.63 -24.91
CA ASP A 56 0.82 -3.46 -24.92
C ASP A 56 1.54 -3.50 -23.56
N ASP A 57 1.52 -2.38 -22.82
CA ASP A 57 2.13 -2.29 -21.48
C ASP A 57 1.39 -3.19 -20.48
N VAL A 58 0.06 -3.10 -20.43
CA VAL A 58 -0.78 -3.94 -19.57
C VAL A 58 -0.66 -5.42 -19.98
N TYR A 59 -0.67 -5.70 -21.28
CA TYR A 59 -0.47 -7.07 -21.77
C TYR A 59 0.87 -7.65 -21.30
N THR A 60 1.95 -6.86 -21.40
CA THR A 60 3.29 -7.26 -20.96
C THR A 60 3.35 -7.45 -19.45
N TRP A 61 2.74 -6.54 -18.68
CA TRP A 61 2.64 -6.65 -17.22
C TRP A 61 1.91 -7.92 -16.79
N ILE A 62 0.76 -8.26 -17.41
CA ILE A 62 0.05 -9.52 -17.12
C ILE A 62 0.94 -10.71 -17.48
N LYS A 63 1.57 -10.69 -18.65
CA LYS A 63 2.42 -11.80 -19.15
C LYS A 63 3.57 -12.13 -18.21
N GLN A 64 4.21 -11.10 -17.64
CA GLN A 64 5.37 -11.26 -16.75
C GLN A 64 4.95 -11.44 -15.30
N GLY A 65 3.86 -10.81 -14.88
CA GLY A 65 3.44 -10.74 -13.50
C GLY A 65 2.60 -11.92 -13.03
N PHE A 66 1.75 -12.49 -13.89
CA PHE A 66 0.86 -13.58 -13.50
C PHE A 66 1.59 -14.92 -13.59
N LEU A 67 2.23 -15.33 -12.49
CA LEU A 67 3.13 -16.49 -12.46
C LEU A 67 2.37 -17.81 -12.28
N ALA A 68 1.40 -17.84 -11.36
CA ALA A 68 0.62 -19.03 -11.02
C ALA A 68 -0.74 -18.65 -10.41
N GLY A 69 -1.61 -19.65 -10.18
CA GLY A 69 -2.95 -19.46 -9.64
C GLY A 69 -4.03 -19.47 -10.72
N THR A 70 -5.23 -19.03 -10.37
CA THR A 70 -6.42 -19.19 -11.24
C THR A 70 -7.35 -18.00 -11.12
N LEU A 71 -7.88 -17.55 -12.25
CA LEU A 71 -9.04 -16.66 -12.31
C LEU A 71 -10.28 -17.54 -12.39
N GLN A 72 -11.29 -17.28 -11.56
CA GLN A 72 -12.52 -18.05 -11.43
C GLN A 72 -13.74 -17.15 -11.49
N ASP A 73 -14.87 -17.73 -11.92
CA ASP A 73 -16.18 -17.07 -11.95
C ASP A 73 -16.16 -15.71 -12.66
N SER A 74 -15.39 -15.62 -13.74
CA SER A 74 -15.19 -14.38 -14.47
C SER A 74 -16.44 -14.04 -15.30
N LYS A 75 -16.99 -12.84 -15.10
CA LYS A 75 -18.19 -12.36 -15.79
C LYS A 75 -17.85 -11.06 -16.52
N LEU A 76 -18.21 -10.97 -17.79
CA LEU A 76 -18.09 -9.76 -18.59
C LEU A 76 -19.46 -9.39 -19.14
N LYS A 77 -19.88 -8.15 -18.92
CA LYS A 77 -21.08 -7.57 -19.51
C LYS A 77 -20.71 -6.31 -20.25
N ILE A 78 -21.08 -6.24 -21.52
CA ILE A 78 -20.90 -5.06 -22.36
C ILE A 78 -22.26 -4.65 -22.90
N LYS A 79 -22.61 -3.37 -22.80
CA LYS A 79 -23.83 -2.81 -23.37
C LYS A 79 -23.50 -1.55 -24.16
N GLN A 80 -23.90 -1.52 -25.43
CA GLN A 80 -23.67 -0.39 -26.32
C GLN A 80 -24.95 -0.03 -27.07
N ASN A 81 -25.27 1.26 -27.13
CA ASN A 81 -26.25 1.78 -28.08
C ASN A 81 -25.52 2.14 -29.39
N LEU A 82 -25.86 1.44 -30.46
CA LEU A 82 -25.27 1.63 -31.79
C LEU A 82 -25.90 2.81 -32.55
N SER A 83 -27.07 3.29 -32.12
CA SER A 83 -27.75 4.46 -32.69
C SER A 83 -27.24 5.78 -32.09
N LYS A 84 -26.44 5.75 -31.01
CA LYS A 84 -25.92 6.93 -30.32
C LYS A 84 -24.39 6.86 -30.21
N SER A 85 -23.73 8.02 -30.32
CA SER A 85 -22.31 8.14 -30.02
C SER A 85 -22.12 8.23 -28.50
N SER A 86 -22.08 7.08 -27.83
CA SER A 86 -21.80 6.96 -26.40
C SER A 86 -20.78 5.86 -26.15
N ASP A 87 -20.03 5.95 -25.05
CA ASP A 87 -19.14 4.87 -24.60
C ASP A 87 -19.93 3.60 -24.24
N ALA A 88 -19.27 2.45 -24.38
CA ALA A 88 -19.83 1.18 -23.95
C ALA A 88 -19.88 1.10 -22.42
N GLN A 89 -21.01 0.62 -21.89
CA GLN A 89 -21.10 0.25 -20.49
C GLN A 89 -20.45 -1.13 -20.32
N VAL A 90 -19.30 -1.15 -19.66
CA VAL A 90 -18.54 -2.37 -19.40
C VAL A 90 -18.60 -2.70 -17.92
N GLN A 91 -18.95 -3.95 -17.60
CA GLN A 91 -18.84 -4.48 -16.25
C GLN A 91 -18.07 -5.79 -16.32
N PHE A 92 -17.06 -5.92 -15.47
CA PHE A 92 -16.29 -7.15 -15.36
C PHE A 92 -16.10 -7.51 -13.89
N SER A 93 -16.18 -8.80 -13.56
CA SER A 93 -15.81 -9.30 -12.25
C SER A 93 -15.10 -10.65 -12.35
N SER A 94 -14.20 -10.92 -11.41
CA SER A 94 -13.47 -12.19 -11.34
C SER A 94 -12.98 -12.46 -9.92
N GLN A 95 -12.87 -13.74 -9.56
CA GLN A 95 -12.23 -14.20 -8.33
C GLN A 95 -10.82 -14.69 -8.65
N LEU A 96 -9.82 -14.10 -8.01
CA LEU A 96 -8.42 -14.52 -8.07
C LEU A 96 -8.18 -15.51 -6.94
N LYS A 97 -7.68 -16.70 -7.27
CA LYS A 97 -7.42 -17.77 -6.29
C LYS A 97 -5.98 -18.21 -6.31
N ALA A 98 -5.35 -18.18 -5.14
CA ALA A 98 -3.97 -18.57 -4.90
C ALA A 98 -3.00 -17.98 -5.94
N LEU A 99 -3.25 -16.74 -6.35
CA LEU A 99 -2.46 -16.06 -7.38
C LEU A 99 -1.04 -15.82 -6.85
N GLU A 100 -0.06 -16.15 -7.69
CA GLU A 100 1.31 -15.69 -7.52
C GLU A 100 1.55 -14.55 -8.49
N LEU A 101 1.76 -13.34 -7.95
CA LEU A 101 1.80 -12.10 -8.72
C LEU A 101 3.14 -11.37 -8.49
N LYS A 102 3.92 -11.22 -9.55
CA LYS A 102 5.04 -10.28 -9.58
C LYS A 102 4.56 -8.95 -10.14
N PHE A 103 4.20 -8.01 -9.27
CA PHE A 103 3.65 -6.72 -9.68
C PHE A 103 4.72 -5.70 -10.03
N ASP A 104 5.95 -5.87 -9.53
CA ASP A 104 7.09 -4.99 -9.72
C ASP A 104 8.41 -5.79 -9.76
N ALA A 105 9.45 -5.24 -10.38
CA ALA A 105 10.75 -5.90 -10.56
C ALA A 105 11.53 -6.05 -9.25
N ASP A 106 11.45 -5.05 -8.37
CA ASP A 106 12.24 -4.92 -7.13
C ASP A 106 11.60 -5.66 -5.95
N TRP A 107 10.37 -6.14 -6.11
CA TRP A 107 9.65 -6.90 -5.10
C TRP A 107 9.70 -8.41 -5.34
N GLU A 108 9.71 -9.17 -4.24
CA GLU A 108 9.41 -10.60 -4.34
C GLU A 108 7.95 -10.80 -4.80
N PRO A 109 7.66 -11.90 -5.50
CA PRO A 109 6.29 -12.20 -5.89
C PRO A 109 5.36 -12.29 -4.67
N LEU A 110 4.19 -11.65 -4.80
CA LEU A 110 3.05 -11.92 -3.93
C LEU A 110 2.68 -13.40 -4.06
N LYS A 111 2.44 -14.04 -2.94
CA LYS A 111 2.08 -15.47 -2.90
C LYS A 111 0.72 -15.67 -2.27
N LYS A 112 0.02 -16.71 -2.74
CA LYS A 112 -1.28 -17.15 -2.22
C LYS A 112 -2.31 -16.01 -2.18
N LEU A 113 -2.28 -15.13 -3.18
CA LEU A 113 -3.18 -14.00 -3.24
C LEU A 113 -4.59 -14.49 -3.61
N ASN A 114 -5.54 -14.31 -2.69
CA ASN A 114 -6.96 -14.48 -2.95
C ASN A 114 -7.62 -13.11 -2.94
N ALA A 115 -8.29 -12.76 -4.04
CA ALA A 115 -8.87 -11.43 -4.22
C ALA A 115 -10.10 -11.45 -5.11
N SER A 116 -10.94 -10.44 -5.00
CA SER A 116 -12.04 -10.18 -5.94
C SER A 116 -11.69 -8.95 -6.75
N LEU A 117 -11.76 -9.05 -8.08
CA LEU A 117 -11.59 -7.95 -9.03
C LEU A 117 -12.96 -7.55 -9.58
N GLU A 118 -13.23 -6.25 -9.61
CA GLU A 118 -14.42 -5.66 -10.21
C GLU A 118 -14.01 -4.45 -11.06
N LEU A 119 -14.63 -4.33 -12.24
CA LEU A 119 -14.58 -3.17 -13.11
C LEU A 119 -16.04 -2.76 -13.38
N ASP A 120 -16.40 -1.53 -13.04
CA ASP A 120 -17.72 -0.95 -13.33
C ASP A 120 -17.54 0.36 -14.11
N GLY A 121 -17.86 0.30 -15.40
CA GLY A 121 -17.51 1.32 -16.38
C GLY A 121 -15.99 1.50 -16.46
N LYS A 122 -15.51 2.59 -15.88
CA LYS A 122 -14.10 2.97 -15.86
C LYS A 122 -13.41 2.71 -14.53
N ARG A 123 -14.17 2.39 -13.47
CA ARG A 123 -13.62 2.22 -12.12
C ARG A 123 -13.24 0.77 -11.89
N MET A 124 -11.98 0.52 -11.54
CA MET A 124 -11.50 -0.79 -11.14
C MET A 124 -11.33 -0.85 -9.62
N THR A 125 -11.80 -1.92 -8.99
CA THR A 125 -11.60 -2.21 -7.57
C THR A 125 -11.09 -3.64 -7.41
N VAL A 126 -10.04 -3.82 -6.60
CA VAL A 126 -9.55 -5.12 -6.17
C VAL A 126 -9.64 -5.20 -4.65
N MET A 127 -10.34 -6.21 -4.16
CA MET A 127 -10.45 -6.54 -2.75
C MET A 127 -9.59 -7.77 -2.45
N VAL A 128 -8.44 -7.57 -1.82
CA VAL A 128 -7.56 -8.63 -1.36
C VAL A 128 -8.07 -9.17 -0.03
N HIS A 129 -8.47 -10.44 -0.03
CA HIS A 129 -8.98 -11.12 1.17
C HIS A 129 -7.82 -11.65 2.00
N ASP A 130 -6.88 -12.32 1.34
CA ASP A 130 -5.67 -12.86 1.94
C ASP A 130 -4.52 -12.95 0.92
N GLY A 131 -3.29 -12.87 1.42
CA GLY A 131 -2.08 -12.96 0.61
C GLY A 131 -0.82 -12.80 1.46
N LYS A 132 0.34 -12.94 0.82
CA LYS A 132 1.64 -12.80 1.49
C LYS A 132 2.64 -12.02 0.63
N LEU A 133 3.30 -11.03 1.23
CA LEU A 133 4.41 -10.26 0.65
C LEU A 133 5.56 -10.19 1.65
N ASN A 134 6.78 -10.62 1.30
CA ASN A 134 7.97 -10.52 2.16
C ASN A 134 7.71 -10.91 3.63
N ASP A 135 7.08 -12.06 3.85
CA ASP A 135 6.64 -12.57 5.18
C ASP A 135 5.50 -11.84 5.89
N MET A 136 5.04 -10.70 5.37
CA MET A 136 3.85 -10.01 5.86
C MET A 136 2.58 -10.66 5.30
N ALA A 137 1.63 -10.97 6.18
CA ALA A 137 0.28 -11.34 5.79
C ALA A 137 -0.50 -10.10 5.37
N LEU A 138 -1.05 -10.14 4.16
CA LEU A 138 -1.92 -9.11 3.62
C LEU A 138 -3.36 -9.54 3.84
N ASN A 139 -4.16 -8.73 4.52
CA ASN A 139 -5.56 -9.04 4.78
C ASN A 139 -6.40 -7.78 4.60
N ALA A 140 -7.54 -7.91 3.92
CA ALA A 140 -8.50 -6.83 3.69
C ALA A 140 -7.85 -5.55 3.12
N ILE A 141 -7.06 -5.71 2.04
CA ILE A 141 -6.51 -4.60 1.28
C ILE A 141 -7.45 -4.25 0.15
N LYS A 142 -7.77 -2.97 -0.01
CA LYS A 142 -8.53 -2.46 -1.15
C LYS A 142 -7.61 -1.67 -2.07
N ILE A 143 -7.60 -2.02 -3.34
CA ILE A 143 -6.95 -1.29 -4.42
C ILE A 143 -8.03 -0.70 -5.30
N GLN A 144 -7.90 0.56 -5.70
CA GLN A 144 -8.87 1.25 -6.54
C GLN A 144 -8.17 2.12 -7.58
N ILE A 145 -8.59 1.99 -8.84
CA ILE A 145 -8.30 2.94 -9.92
C ILE A 145 -9.64 3.59 -10.29
N ASP A 146 -9.72 4.91 -10.16
CA ASP A 146 -10.99 5.63 -10.34
C ASP A 146 -11.46 5.65 -11.79
N ASP A 147 -10.51 5.76 -12.73
CA ASP A 147 -10.76 5.80 -14.15
C ASP A 147 -9.58 5.16 -14.92
N ILE A 148 -9.77 3.93 -15.39
CA ILE A 148 -8.77 3.18 -16.19
C ILE A 148 -8.52 3.76 -17.59
N SER A 149 -9.31 4.75 -18.01
CA SER A 149 -9.16 5.40 -19.32
C SER A 149 -8.26 6.65 -19.30
N GLN A 150 -7.79 7.06 -18.12
CA GLN A 150 -6.83 8.15 -17.98
C GLN A 150 -5.44 7.71 -18.44
N GLN A 151 -4.64 8.65 -18.96
CA GLN A 151 -3.24 8.39 -19.29
C GLN A 151 -2.39 8.25 -18.01
N GLU A 152 -2.61 9.16 -17.05
CA GLU A 152 -1.97 9.11 -15.73
C GLU A 152 -2.85 8.26 -14.80
N LEU A 153 -2.44 7.02 -14.57
CA LEU A 153 -3.18 6.09 -13.73
C LEU A 153 -2.64 6.09 -12.30
N ASP A 154 -3.55 6.30 -11.35
CA ASP A 154 -3.26 6.24 -9.92
C ASP A 154 -3.96 5.03 -9.30
N ALA A 155 -3.18 4.13 -8.70
CA ALA A 155 -3.70 3.01 -7.92
C ALA A 155 -3.71 3.37 -6.43
N LYS A 156 -4.91 3.54 -5.89
CA LYS A 156 -5.14 3.84 -4.47
C LYS A 156 -5.25 2.55 -3.67
N VAL A 157 -4.24 2.25 -2.88
CA VAL A 157 -4.16 1.10 -1.99
C VAL A 157 -4.49 1.55 -0.56
N THR A 158 -5.44 0.87 0.07
CA THR A 158 -5.80 1.11 1.47
C THR A 158 -5.85 -0.21 2.21
N GLY A 159 -5.30 -0.26 3.41
CA GLY A 159 -5.25 -1.48 4.19
C GLY A 159 -5.11 -1.22 5.68
N LYS A 160 -5.35 -2.26 6.47
CA LYS A 160 -5.13 -2.25 7.92
C LYS A 160 -3.87 -3.03 8.25
N ILE A 161 -3.11 -2.49 9.19
CA ILE A 161 -1.96 -3.13 9.79
C ILE A 161 -2.41 -3.74 11.12
N ASN A 162 -2.12 -5.01 11.34
CA ASN A 162 -2.30 -5.68 12.62
C ASN A 162 -1.26 -6.80 12.73
N THR A 163 -0.09 -6.49 13.30
CA THR A 163 1.06 -7.40 13.28
C THR A 163 1.97 -7.19 14.50
N GLN A 164 3.11 -7.87 14.50
CA GLN A 164 4.22 -7.60 15.41
C GLN A 164 5.13 -6.54 14.78
N SER A 165 5.52 -5.55 15.56
CA SER A 165 6.36 -4.43 15.12
C SER A 165 7.68 -4.89 14.49
N GLU A 166 8.27 -5.97 14.99
CA GLU A 166 9.47 -6.60 14.44
C GLU A 166 9.26 -7.00 12.98
N ARG A 167 8.12 -7.63 12.68
CA ARG A 167 7.78 -8.06 11.32
C ARG A 167 7.50 -6.87 10.41
N LEU A 168 6.88 -5.81 10.93
CA LEU A 168 6.64 -4.59 10.17
C LEU A 168 7.95 -3.88 9.84
N VAL A 169 8.87 -3.75 10.81
CA VAL A 169 10.18 -3.15 10.58
C VAL A 169 10.98 -3.95 9.56
N GLU A 170 11.04 -5.27 9.69
CA GLU A 170 11.73 -6.14 8.71
C GLU A 170 11.11 -6.06 7.31
N PHE A 171 9.78 -5.95 7.22
CA PHE A 171 9.10 -5.73 5.94
C PHE A 171 9.51 -4.40 5.32
N LEU A 172 9.48 -3.30 6.08
CA LEU A 172 9.82 -1.96 5.59
C LEU A 172 11.31 -1.83 5.21
N LYS A 173 12.22 -2.55 5.88
CA LYS A 173 13.64 -2.62 5.50
C LYS A 173 13.88 -3.25 4.12
N ARG A 174 12.95 -4.10 3.65
CA ARG A 174 13.02 -4.72 2.31
C ARG A 174 12.18 -3.97 1.28
N ALA A 175 11.39 -2.99 1.71
CA ALA A 175 10.63 -2.15 0.80
C ALA A 175 11.57 -1.12 0.14
N PRO A 176 11.35 -0.78 -1.15
CA PRO A 176 12.07 0.28 -1.85
C PRO A 176 11.63 1.65 -1.33
N LEU A 177 12.16 2.03 -0.16
CA LEU A 177 11.96 3.33 0.48
C LEU A 177 13.23 4.17 0.34
N ASP A 178 13.11 5.47 0.59
CA ASP A 178 14.27 6.37 0.65
C ASP A 178 15.32 5.89 1.66
N GLU A 179 16.59 6.05 1.32
CA GLU A 179 17.74 5.66 2.16
C GLU A 179 17.64 6.25 3.58
N SER A 180 17.17 7.49 3.71
CA SER A 180 17.00 8.15 5.02
C SER A 180 15.99 7.42 5.93
N VAL A 181 15.00 6.75 5.35
CA VAL A 181 14.03 5.93 6.09
C VAL A 181 14.68 4.60 6.47
N HIS A 182 15.46 3.99 5.58
CA HIS A 182 16.24 2.78 5.89
C HIS A 182 17.24 3.01 7.02
N GLU A 183 17.96 4.14 7.03
CA GLU A 183 18.86 4.52 8.14
C GLU A 183 18.13 4.50 9.49
N VAL A 184 16.94 5.09 9.56
CA VAL A 184 16.14 5.10 10.79
C VAL A 184 15.70 3.69 11.16
N LEU A 185 15.15 2.92 10.21
CA LEU A 185 14.68 1.55 10.45
C LEU A 185 15.81 0.61 10.90
N ASN A 186 17.04 0.83 10.43
CA ASN A 186 18.23 0.08 10.82
C ASN A 186 18.79 0.49 12.19
N SER A 187 18.49 1.71 12.65
CA SER A 187 18.96 2.23 13.95
C SER A 187 18.07 1.87 15.15
N ILE A 188 16.93 1.23 14.90
CA ILE A 188 15.93 0.91 15.93
C ILE A 188 15.62 -0.59 15.99
N ASN A 189 15.33 -1.06 17.20
CA ASN A 189 14.70 -2.35 17.44
C ASN A 189 13.36 -2.13 18.12
N LEU A 190 12.26 -2.42 17.42
CA LEU A 190 10.91 -2.26 17.94
C LEU A 190 10.22 -3.62 18.06
N SER A 191 9.69 -3.91 19.24
CA SER A 191 9.05 -5.19 19.54
C SER A 191 7.70 -5.02 20.24
N GLY A 192 6.73 -5.86 19.87
CA GLY A 192 5.38 -5.86 20.43
C GLY A 192 4.29 -5.68 19.38
N LYS A 193 3.04 -5.59 19.85
CA LYS A 193 1.87 -5.48 18.96
C LYS A 193 1.77 -4.07 18.37
N VAL A 194 1.50 -3.99 17.07
CA VAL A 194 1.19 -2.74 16.37
C VAL A 194 -0.05 -2.92 15.52
N ASN A 195 -0.91 -1.91 15.53
CA ASN A 195 -2.01 -1.79 14.60
C ASN A 195 -1.99 -0.42 13.92
N GLY A 196 -2.71 -0.28 12.82
CA GLY A 196 -2.67 0.96 12.06
C GLY A 196 -3.38 0.87 10.72
N ASP A 197 -3.20 1.92 9.94
CA ASP A 197 -3.74 2.06 8.59
C ASP A 197 -2.60 2.42 7.63
N ILE A 198 -2.66 1.86 6.43
CA ILE A 198 -1.76 2.20 5.32
C ILE A 198 -2.60 2.77 4.18
N ARG A 199 -2.10 3.85 3.59
CA ARG A 199 -2.62 4.45 2.36
C ARG A 199 -1.45 4.65 1.42
N LEU A 200 -1.51 4.04 0.25
CA LEU A 200 -0.53 4.23 -0.81
C LEU A 200 -1.27 4.73 -2.05
N VAL A 201 -0.79 5.79 -2.65
CA VAL A 201 -1.17 6.21 -4.00
C VAL A 201 0.00 5.86 -4.90
N ALA A 202 -0.08 4.71 -5.56
CA ALA A 202 0.91 4.28 -6.52
C ALA A 202 0.62 4.96 -7.86
N LEU A 203 1.52 5.84 -8.28
CA LEU A 203 1.46 6.51 -9.58
C LEU A 203 2.07 5.54 -10.59
N LEU A 204 1.28 5.06 -11.55
CA LEU A 204 1.68 3.99 -12.49
C LEU A 204 2.48 4.52 -13.70
N ASP A 205 3.18 5.64 -13.49
CA ASP A 205 4.05 6.33 -14.44
C ASP A 205 5.38 6.69 -13.75
N GLU A 206 6.13 7.67 -14.26
CA GLU A 206 7.44 8.06 -13.71
C GLU A 206 7.35 8.93 -12.43
N ARG A 207 6.16 9.29 -11.96
CA ARG A 207 5.97 10.11 -10.76
C ARG A 207 6.19 9.29 -9.48
N GLU A 208 6.67 9.96 -8.43
CA GLU A 208 6.89 9.30 -7.13
C GLU A 208 5.57 8.96 -6.41
N SER A 209 5.47 7.72 -5.95
CA SER A 209 4.31 7.24 -5.20
C SER A 209 4.21 7.87 -3.81
N ILE A 210 2.99 8.12 -3.35
CA ILE A 210 2.74 8.73 -2.03
C ILE A 210 2.37 7.64 -1.04
N LEU A 211 3.20 7.43 -0.01
CA LEU A 211 2.96 6.47 1.06
C LEU A 211 2.68 7.17 2.39
N ASP A 212 1.50 6.90 2.93
CA ASP A 212 1.08 7.32 4.26
C ASP A 212 0.84 6.11 5.15
N ILE A 213 1.39 6.13 6.35
CA ILE A 213 1.19 5.09 7.37
C ILE A 213 0.87 5.74 8.70
N ASP A 214 -0.23 5.32 9.33
CA ASP A 214 -0.61 5.69 10.69
C ASP A 214 -0.56 4.45 11.58
N LEU A 215 0.31 4.43 12.58
CA LEU A 215 0.50 3.32 13.51
C LEU A 215 0.15 3.70 14.94
N ASN A 216 -0.40 2.74 15.66
CA ASN A 216 -0.62 2.79 17.08
C ASN A 216 0.08 1.59 17.76
N LEU A 217 1.08 1.92 18.57
CA LEU A 217 1.91 0.99 19.30
C LEU A 217 1.39 0.95 20.74
N LYS A 218 1.14 -0.25 21.25
CA LYS A 218 0.70 -0.45 22.63
C LYS A 218 1.64 -1.40 23.34
N ASP A 219 2.14 -0.97 24.49
CA ASP A 219 3.05 -1.76 25.34
C ASP A 219 4.24 -2.35 24.59
N ASN A 220 4.80 -1.59 23.65
CA ASN A 220 5.96 -2.02 22.88
C ASN A 220 7.26 -1.86 23.69
N ARG A 221 8.31 -2.54 23.26
CA ARG A 221 9.68 -2.26 23.68
C ARG A 221 10.43 -1.69 22.48
N LEU A 222 10.92 -0.46 22.64
CA LEU A 222 11.78 0.23 21.68
C LEU A 222 13.19 0.29 22.24
N SER A 223 14.17 -0.12 21.44
CA SER A 223 15.59 0.01 21.76
C SER A 223 16.30 0.76 20.63
N VAL A 224 17.19 1.67 20.99
CA VAL A 224 17.94 2.54 20.06
C VAL A 224 19.41 2.60 20.47
N LEU A 225 20.27 3.07 19.56
CA LEU A 225 21.72 3.18 19.77
C LEU A 225 22.35 1.84 20.18
N ASP A 226 22.13 0.78 19.39
CA ASP A 226 22.62 -0.57 19.66
C ASP A 226 22.20 -1.07 21.06
N ASP A 227 20.91 -0.94 21.37
CA ASP A 227 20.29 -1.32 22.65
C ASP A 227 20.80 -0.58 23.89
N LYS A 228 21.63 0.47 23.75
CA LYS A 228 22.11 1.28 24.88
C LYS A 228 20.99 2.06 25.57
N ILE A 229 19.95 2.44 24.82
CA ILE A 229 18.75 3.07 25.36
C ILE A 229 17.56 2.15 25.09
N VAL A 230 16.88 1.76 26.17
CA VAL A 230 15.71 0.91 26.13
C VAL A 230 14.52 1.63 26.74
N ILE A 231 13.44 1.72 25.97
CA ILE A 231 12.15 2.26 26.35
C ILE A 231 11.18 1.08 26.49
N LYS A 232 10.74 0.82 27.73
CA LYS A 232 9.77 -0.24 28.04
C LYS A 232 8.36 0.32 28.14
N GLY A 233 7.36 -0.48 27.76
CA GLY A 233 5.96 -0.07 27.80
C GLY A 233 5.69 1.16 26.94
N TYR A 234 6.33 1.22 25.77
CA TYR A 234 6.22 2.28 24.80
C TYR A 234 4.83 2.25 24.16
N ASN A 235 4.04 3.27 24.49
CA ASN A 235 2.74 3.50 23.88
C ASN A 235 2.85 4.75 23.01
N SER A 236 2.56 4.64 21.72
CA SER A 236 2.83 5.74 20.79
C SER A 236 1.91 5.72 19.59
N LYS A 237 1.56 6.92 19.12
CA LYS A 237 1.03 7.12 17.78
C LYS A 237 2.17 7.58 16.89
N LEU A 238 2.45 6.81 15.85
CA LEU A 238 3.48 7.11 14.86
C LEU A 238 2.81 7.36 13.52
N ALA A 239 3.21 8.40 12.81
CA ALA A 239 2.79 8.66 11.45
C ALA A 239 4.00 8.79 10.53
N PHE A 240 3.95 8.16 9.37
CA PHE A 240 4.85 8.40 8.25
C PHE A 240 4.04 9.08 7.15
N HIS A 241 4.23 10.38 6.96
CA HIS A 241 3.58 11.16 5.91
C HIS A 241 4.63 12.07 5.26
N HIS A 242 4.55 12.28 3.94
CA HIS A 242 5.47 13.17 3.21
C HIS A 242 6.96 12.87 3.50
N ASN A 243 7.33 11.58 3.49
CA ASN A 243 8.67 11.07 3.79
C ASN A 243 9.22 11.49 5.17
N LYS A 244 8.33 11.77 6.13
CA LYS A 244 8.70 12.13 7.50
C LYS A 244 8.00 11.26 8.52
N ILE A 245 8.79 10.71 9.44
CA ILE A 245 8.29 10.02 10.63
C ILE A 245 8.00 11.06 11.71
N THR A 246 6.78 11.07 12.24
CA THR A 246 6.41 11.78 13.46
C THR A 246 5.90 10.79 14.49
N ALA A 247 6.11 11.08 15.77
CA ALA A 247 5.54 10.25 16.82
C ALA A 247 5.21 11.08 18.06
N THR A 248 4.16 10.67 18.76
CA THR A 248 3.84 11.16 20.11
C THR A 248 3.44 9.98 20.96
N GLY A 249 4.20 9.75 22.03
CA GLY A 249 3.98 8.62 22.92
C GLY A 249 4.62 8.81 24.27
N SER A 250 4.61 7.74 25.05
CA SER A 250 5.28 7.68 26.34
C SER A 250 5.84 6.29 26.61
N GLY A 251 6.87 6.22 27.44
CA GLY A 251 7.50 4.96 27.81
C GLY A 251 8.50 5.13 28.94
N LYS A 252 8.93 4.00 29.50
CA LYS A 252 9.84 3.98 30.66
C LYS A 252 11.29 3.83 30.20
N ILE A 253 12.12 4.83 30.50
CA ILE A 253 13.58 4.78 30.34
C ILE A 253 14.19 4.65 31.73
N ARG A 254 14.91 3.55 31.99
CA ARG A 254 15.51 3.23 33.31
C ARG A 254 14.50 3.35 34.48
N GLY A 255 13.25 2.95 34.23
CA GLY A 255 12.16 2.95 35.23
C GLY A 255 11.40 4.27 35.37
N LYS A 256 11.88 5.37 34.78
CA LYS A 256 11.20 6.67 34.77
C LYS A 256 10.35 6.84 33.52
N LEU A 257 9.17 7.42 33.68
CA LEU A 257 8.26 7.69 32.57
C LEU A 257 8.70 8.96 31.84
N PHE A 258 8.78 8.87 30.52
CA PHE A 258 9.02 10.01 29.63
C PHE A 258 7.89 10.10 28.62
N ASP A 259 7.45 11.32 28.35
CA ASP A 259 6.79 11.64 27.07
C ASP A 259 7.89 11.74 26.01
N ILE A 260 7.66 11.09 24.88
CA ILE A 260 8.62 10.94 23.78
C ILE A 260 7.93 11.46 22.53
N ARG A 261 8.56 12.43 21.88
CA ARG A 261 8.09 12.99 20.62
C ARG A 261 9.17 12.90 19.57
N ILE A 262 8.80 12.48 18.36
CA ILE A 262 9.66 12.44 17.18
C ILE A 262 9.11 13.46 16.19
N ASN A 263 10.00 14.32 15.69
CA ASN A 263 9.70 15.43 14.80
C ASN A 263 8.46 16.25 15.22
N PRO A 264 8.36 16.71 16.48
CA PRO A 264 7.21 17.50 16.92
C PRO A 264 7.21 18.84 16.19
N ASN A 265 6.07 19.22 15.61
CA ASN A 265 5.91 20.49 14.91
C ASN A 265 6.03 21.66 15.90
N ASN A 266 7.21 22.29 15.97
CA ASN A 266 7.53 23.27 16.99
C ASN A 266 8.19 24.49 16.31
N LYS A 267 7.42 25.57 16.18
CA LYS A 267 7.75 26.76 15.37
C LYS A 267 9.00 27.52 15.79
N ALA A 268 9.57 27.21 16.96
CA ALA A 268 10.65 28.00 17.57
C ALA A 268 12.07 27.64 17.07
N ASP A 269 12.25 26.51 16.38
CA ASP A 269 13.59 25.98 16.00
C ASP A 269 13.58 25.29 14.61
N ASP A 270 12.59 25.61 13.77
CA ASP A 270 12.13 24.71 12.70
C ASP A 270 12.81 24.90 11.33
N HIS A 271 13.67 25.90 11.16
CA HIS A 271 14.17 26.27 9.84
C HIS A 271 15.41 25.47 9.39
N GLU A 272 16.12 24.81 10.31
CA GLU A 272 17.41 24.15 10.01
C GLU A 272 17.48 22.67 10.39
N ARG A 273 16.42 22.08 10.98
CA ARG A 273 16.42 20.67 11.40
C ARG A 273 15.81 19.73 10.38
N ILE A 274 16.43 18.57 10.22
CA ILE A 274 15.90 17.45 9.42
C ILE A 274 15.32 16.32 10.28
N PHE A 275 15.73 16.25 11.56
CA PHE A 275 15.21 15.29 12.53
C PHE A 275 15.26 15.85 13.96
N GLY A 276 14.31 15.47 14.80
CA GLY A 276 14.25 15.91 16.19
C GLY A 276 13.57 14.91 17.12
N VAL A 277 14.09 14.77 18.34
CA VAL A 277 13.52 13.99 19.43
C VAL A 277 13.39 14.87 20.67
N GLU A 278 12.21 14.87 21.27
CA GLU A 278 11.96 15.46 22.58
C GLU A 278 11.69 14.35 23.60
N LEU A 279 12.39 14.41 24.74
CA LEU A 279 12.16 13.57 25.91
C LEU A 279 11.76 14.46 27.08
N ILE A 280 10.60 14.22 27.68
CA ILE A 280 10.05 15.05 28.75
C ILE A 280 9.70 14.15 29.94
N ASP A 281 10.34 14.37 31.08
CA ASP A 281 9.93 13.82 32.37
C ASP A 281 9.27 14.94 33.19
N SER A 282 7.94 15.01 33.08
CA SER A 282 7.11 16.00 33.75
C SER A 282 7.22 15.95 35.28
N SER A 283 7.61 14.80 35.87
CA SER A 283 7.74 14.66 37.32
C SER A 283 8.98 15.37 37.88
N SER A 284 10.07 15.38 37.14
CA SER A 284 11.33 16.06 37.52
C SER A 284 11.48 17.44 36.87
N GLY A 285 10.65 17.75 35.87
CA GLY A 285 10.81 18.92 35.01
C GLY A 285 12.00 18.79 34.04
N PHE A 286 12.52 17.57 33.87
CA PHE A 286 13.61 17.29 32.93
C PHE A 286 13.08 17.29 31.50
N LYS A 287 13.83 17.93 30.61
CA LYS A 287 13.61 17.95 29.17
C LYS A 287 14.93 17.71 28.45
N ALA A 288 14.90 16.88 27.41
CA ALA A 288 16.00 16.75 26.48
C ALA A 288 15.50 16.93 25.05
N TYR A 289 16.25 17.69 24.27
CA TYR A 289 16.01 17.95 22.87
C TYR A 289 17.25 17.46 22.11
N ILE A 290 17.06 16.58 21.13
CA ILE A 290 18.14 16.07 20.28
C ILE A 290 17.71 16.33 18.85
N THR A 291 18.50 17.06 18.07
CA THR A 291 18.18 17.42 16.69
C THR A 291 19.35 17.15 15.75
N LYS A 292 19.02 16.70 14.53
CA LYS A 292 19.94 16.62 13.40
C LYS A 292 19.67 17.81 12.48
N GLN A 293 20.71 18.56 12.15
CA GLN A 293 20.64 19.78 11.36
C GLN A 293 20.86 19.49 9.87
N LEU A 294 20.56 20.46 8.99
CA LEU A 294 20.79 20.38 7.54
C LEU A 294 22.27 20.14 7.20
N ASP A 295 23.19 20.72 7.98
CA ASP A 295 24.63 20.51 7.86
C ASP A 295 25.11 19.13 8.38
N GLN A 296 24.17 18.21 8.65
CA GLN A 296 24.39 16.89 9.24
C GLN A 296 24.92 16.88 10.68
N SER A 297 25.14 18.05 11.29
CA SER A 297 25.58 18.12 12.68
C SER A 297 24.44 17.79 13.65
N TRP A 298 24.80 17.23 14.80
CA TRP A 298 23.86 16.96 15.88
C TRP A 298 23.92 18.08 16.92
N ARG A 299 22.76 18.45 17.44
CA ARG A 299 22.61 19.36 18.58
C ARG A 299 21.83 18.64 19.67
N GLY A 300 22.24 18.86 20.91
CA GLY A 300 21.53 18.39 22.09
C GLY A 300 21.37 19.51 23.09
N ARG A 301 20.18 19.62 23.70
CA ARG A 301 19.90 20.54 24.80
C ARG A 301 19.22 19.77 25.91
N ILE A 302 19.72 19.90 27.12
CA ILE A 302 19.10 19.35 28.32
C ILE A 302 18.72 20.48 29.27
N GLU A 303 17.56 20.34 29.89
CA GLU A 303 17.04 21.31 30.85
C GLU A 303 16.39 20.58 32.02
N SER A 304 16.66 21.06 33.23
CA SER A 304 16.01 20.64 34.46
C SER A 304 16.07 21.80 35.46
N LYS A 305 15.54 21.60 36.66
CA LYS A 305 15.65 22.60 37.74
C LYS A 305 17.10 22.90 38.14
N SER A 306 18.00 21.93 38.02
CA SER A 306 19.37 22.03 38.55
C SER A 306 20.45 22.08 37.47
N VAL A 307 20.15 21.63 36.25
CA VAL A 307 21.12 21.49 35.16
C VAL A 307 20.51 22.01 33.87
N LYS A 308 21.27 22.85 33.17
CA LYS A 308 21.06 23.21 31.78
C LYS A 308 22.36 23.01 31.02
N GLY A 309 22.28 22.51 29.81
CA GLY A 309 23.47 22.27 28.99
C GLY A 309 23.12 22.10 27.53
N ASN A 310 24.07 22.49 26.68
CA ASN A 310 23.99 22.31 25.24
C ASN A 310 25.20 21.49 24.78
N VAL A 311 25.01 20.64 23.78
CA VAL A 311 26.06 19.87 23.11
C VAL A 311 25.91 20.02 21.60
N ALA A 312 27.03 20.14 20.91
CA ALA A 312 27.10 20.16 19.47
C ALA A 312 28.13 19.11 19.01
N VAL A 313 27.73 18.25 18.09
CA VAL A 313 28.60 17.24 17.48
C VAL A 313 28.61 17.50 15.97
N PHE A 314 29.78 17.78 15.43
CA PHE A 314 29.98 18.00 14.01
C PHE A 314 30.51 16.71 13.39
N SER A 315 29.89 16.25 12.31
CA SER A 315 30.46 15.18 11.48
C SER A 315 31.80 15.65 10.91
N LYS A 316 32.80 14.77 10.92
CA LYS A 316 34.07 15.00 10.24
C LYS A 316 33.93 14.79 8.75
#